data_AF-A0A935HE91-F1
#
_entry.id   AF-A0A935HE91-F1
#
_cell.length_a   1.000
_cell.length_b   1.000
_cell.length_c   1.000
_cell.angle_alpha   90.00
_cell.angle_beta   90.00
_cell.angle_gamma   90.00
#
_symmetry.space_group_name_H-M   'P 1'
#
loop_
_entity.id
_entity.type
_entity.pdbx_description
1 polymer ?
#
loop_
_entity_poly.entity_id
_entity_poly.type
_entity_poly.pdbx_seq_one_letter_code
_entity_poly.pdbx_strand_id
1 'polypeptide(L)'
;MLPLAELGLQAEAAMAATAARALVVIDDVDAIAGRHRAEVGLFDLFNRTRDAGGTLLFTAPAAVPRLGIGLPDLASRLASLGLLGLQPLSDNARRRVIHERGTARGMDVGDDVLDFLFRRYPRDLGALLDLLDRLDRATLARKRRLTLQLVRDVIRDADD
;
A
#
# COMPACT_ATOMS: atom_id res chain seq x y z
N MET A 1 10.41 4.56 6.42
CA MET A 1 10.00 3.38 5.65
C MET A 1 11.02 3.19 4.54
N LEU A 2 11.42 1.96 4.25
CA LEU A 2 12.31 1.60 3.16
C LEU A 2 11.51 0.82 2.10
N PRO A 3 11.08 1.47 1.00
CA PRO A 3 10.34 0.80 -0.06
C PRO A 3 11.30 0.03 -0.98
N LEU A 4 11.50 -1.26 -0.73
CA LEU A 4 12.55 -2.02 -1.42
C LEU A 4 12.27 -2.19 -2.92
N ALA A 5 11.00 -2.28 -3.31
CA ALA A 5 10.59 -2.33 -4.72
C ALA A 5 10.99 -1.05 -5.47
N GLU A 6 10.76 0.13 -4.89
CA GLU A 6 11.10 1.42 -5.49
C GLU A 6 12.62 1.67 -5.53
N LEU A 7 13.34 1.21 -4.50
CA LEU A 7 14.78 1.42 -4.38
C LEU A 7 15.58 0.56 -5.37
N GLY A 8 15.05 -0.57 -5.82
CA GLY A 8 15.68 -1.42 -6.82
C GLY A 8 17.14 -1.76 -6.48
N LEU A 9 18.09 -1.35 -7.33
CA LEU A 9 19.53 -1.58 -7.14
C LEU A 9 20.13 -0.85 -5.93
N GLN A 10 19.49 0.23 -5.46
CA GLN A 10 19.96 1.04 -4.34
C GLN A 10 19.54 0.49 -2.97
N ALA A 11 18.71 -0.57 -2.95
CA ALA A 11 18.17 -1.15 -1.72
C ALA A 11 19.28 -1.51 -0.70
N GLU A 12 20.37 -2.13 -1.15
CA GLU A 12 21.51 -2.50 -0.30
C GLU A 12 22.12 -1.27 0.39
N ALA A 13 22.47 -0.25 -0.40
CA ALA A 13 23.07 0.98 0.11
C ALA A 13 22.11 1.73 1.05
N ALA A 14 20.82 1.76 0.72
CA ALA A 14 19.79 2.38 1.57
C ALA A 14 19.65 1.66 2.92
N MET A 15 19.68 0.33 2.95
CA MET A 15 19.66 -0.45 4.19
C MET A 15 20.93 -0.25 5.03
N ALA A 16 22.09 -0.15 4.38
CA ALA A 16 23.36 0.15 5.06
C ALA A 16 23.34 1.55 5.70
N ALA A 17 22.81 2.56 4.99
CA ALA A 17 22.69 3.93 5.47
C ALA A 17 21.59 4.13 6.52
N THR A 18 20.69 3.14 6.69
CA THR A 18 19.59 3.25 7.64
C THR A 18 20.10 3.03 9.07
N ALA A 19 20.00 4.09 9.87
CA ALA A 19 20.29 4.03 11.29
C ALA A 19 19.28 3.15 12.04
N ALA A 20 19.76 2.44 13.06
CA ALA A 20 18.88 1.73 13.99
C ALA A 20 18.01 2.76 14.73
N ARG A 21 16.68 2.63 14.61
CA ARG A 21 15.68 3.51 15.22
C ARG A 21 14.70 2.67 16.04
N ALA A 22 13.87 3.34 16.85
CA ALA A 22 12.80 2.68 17.61
C ALA A 22 11.84 1.88 16.71
N LEU A 23 11.62 2.33 15.47
CA LEU A 23 10.84 1.62 14.45
C LEU A 23 11.51 1.76 13.08
N VAL A 24 11.72 0.63 12.42
CA VAL A 24 12.14 0.55 11.02
C VAL A 24 11.09 -0.25 10.27
N VAL A 25 10.51 0.37 9.23
CA VAL A 25 9.52 -0.27 8.35
C VAL A 25 10.17 -0.58 7.02
N ILE A 26 10.09 -1.83 6.60
CA ILE A 26 10.59 -2.36 5.33
C ILE A 26 9.38 -2.74 4.48
N ASP A 27 9.24 -2.11 3.32
CA ASP A 27 8.17 -2.41 2.37
C ASP A 27 8.69 -3.34 1.27
N ASP A 28 7.85 -4.26 0.81
CA ASP A 28 8.09 -5.17 -0.33
C ASP A 28 9.37 -6.01 -0.19
N VAL A 29 9.46 -6.81 0.89
CA VAL A 29 10.63 -7.67 1.16
C VAL A 29 10.95 -8.64 0.03
N ASP A 30 9.95 -9.09 -0.71
CA ASP A 30 10.10 -9.92 -1.90
C ASP A 30 10.92 -9.26 -3.02
N ALA A 31 10.99 -7.92 -3.08
CA ALA A 31 11.76 -7.21 -4.11
C ALA A 31 13.28 -7.46 -4.05
N ILE A 32 13.79 -8.00 -2.94
CA ILE A 32 15.21 -8.36 -2.77
C ILE A 32 15.46 -9.87 -2.81
N ALA A 33 14.43 -10.70 -2.99
CA ALA A 33 14.57 -12.15 -3.01
C ALA A 33 15.54 -12.62 -4.10
N GLY A 34 16.47 -13.50 -3.73
CA GLY A 34 17.53 -14.01 -4.61
C GLY A 34 18.68 -13.03 -4.83
N ARG A 35 18.60 -11.79 -4.33
CA ARG A 35 19.67 -10.78 -4.45
C ARG A 35 20.55 -10.84 -3.21
N HIS A 36 21.51 -11.77 -3.22
CA HIS A 36 22.33 -12.10 -2.05
C HIS A 36 22.86 -10.89 -1.25
N ARG A 37 23.44 -9.88 -1.91
CA ARG A 37 23.96 -8.69 -1.20
C ARG A 37 22.87 -7.88 -0.51
N ALA A 38 21.71 -7.75 -1.13
CA ALA A 38 20.57 -7.06 -0.53
C ALA A 38 19.99 -7.89 0.64
N GLU A 39 19.92 -9.21 0.51
CA GLU A 39 19.52 -10.09 1.61
C GLU A 39 20.46 -9.99 2.82
N VAL A 40 21.78 -9.97 2.59
CA VAL A 40 22.78 -9.71 3.63
C VAL A 40 22.58 -8.33 4.26
N GLY A 41 22.39 -7.29 3.43
CA GLY A 41 22.11 -5.94 3.93
C GLY A 41 20.86 -5.85 4.81
N LEU A 42 19.80 -6.58 4.47
CA LEU A 42 18.58 -6.65 5.28
C LEU A 42 18.82 -7.42 6.58
N PHE A 43 19.59 -8.51 6.53
CA PHE A 43 19.98 -9.27 7.72
C PHE A 43 20.78 -8.41 8.70
N ASP A 44 21.75 -7.64 8.20
CA ASP A 44 22.55 -6.74 9.04
C ASP A 44 21.69 -5.63 9.64
N LEU A 45 20.77 -5.04 8.85
CA LEU A 45 19.82 -4.04 9.35
C LEU A 45 18.89 -4.62 10.42
N PHE A 46 18.43 -5.86 10.24
CA PHE A 46 17.62 -6.57 11.22
C PHE A 46 18.38 -6.67 12.55
N ASN A 47 19.61 -7.18 12.53
CA ASN A 47 20.42 -7.37 13.74
C ASN A 47 20.70 -6.05 14.42
N ARG A 48 21.21 -5.04 13.70
CA ARG A 48 21.49 -3.71 14.27
C ARG A 48 20.26 -3.07 14.91
N THR A 49 19.09 -3.21 14.28
CA THR A 49 17.84 -2.66 14.82
C THR A 49 17.40 -3.41 16.07
N ARG A 50 17.50 -4.75 16.10
CA ARG A 50 17.19 -5.57 17.26
C ARG A 50 18.13 -5.30 18.44
N ASP A 51 19.44 -5.20 18.18
CA ASP A 51 20.46 -4.93 19.19
C ASP A 51 20.26 -3.55 19.85
N ALA A 52 19.75 -2.58 19.08
CA ALA A 52 19.35 -1.28 19.59
C ALA A 52 17.99 -1.27 20.33
N GLY A 53 17.33 -2.42 20.49
CA GLY A 53 16.00 -2.53 21.11
C GLY A 53 14.86 -2.01 20.24
N GLY A 54 15.10 -1.81 18.93
CA GLY A 54 14.12 -1.32 17.97
C GLY A 54 13.12 -2.37 17.51
N THR A 55 12.01 -1.89 16.95
CA THR A 55 10.98 -2.70 16.32
C THR A 55 11.16 -2.70 14.80
N LEU A 56 10.96 -3.85 14.17
CA LEU A 56 10.93 -3.99 12.72
C LEU A 56 9.53 -4.38 12.27
N LEU A 57 9.04 -3.72 11.23
CA LEU A 57 7.81 -4.07 10.52
C LEU A 57 8.15 -4.34 9.06
N PHE A 58 7.57 -5.41 8.51
CA PHE A 58 7.81 -5.84 7.15
C PHE A 58 6.48 -6.00 6.42
N THR A 59 6.47 -5.69 5.13
CA THR A 59 5.39 -6.09 4.22
C THR A 59 5.93 -7.05 3.17
N ALA A 60 5.05 -7.93 2.71
CA ALA A 60 5.33 -8.85 1.62
C ALA A 60 4.00 -9.39 1.08
N PRO A 61 3.93 -9.80 -0.20
CA PRO A 61 2.72 -10.37 -0.80
C PRO A 61 2.45 -11.81 -0.35
N ALA A 62 3.36 -12.42 0.40
CA ALA A 62 3.27 -13.81 0.81
C ALA A 62 3.96 -14.09 2.15
N ALA A 63 3.69 -15.27 2.71
CA ALA A 63 4.43 -15.77 3.86
C ALA A 63 5.90 -16.09 3.50
N VAL A 64 6.79 -15.99 4.49
CA VAL A 64 8.25 -16.11 4.34
C VAL A 64 8.72 -17.28 3.46
N PRO A 65 8.21 -18.52 3.61
CA PRO A 65 8.67 -19.64 2.79
C PRO A 65 8.41 -19.47 1.28
N ARG A 66 7.45 -18.62 0.90
CA ARG A 66 7.11 -18.35 -0.51
C ARG A 66 7.78 -17.09 -1.06
N LEU A 67 8.55 -16.36 -0.26
CA LEU A 67 9.21 -15.12 -0.71
C LEU A 67 10.45 -15.39 -1.58
N GLY A 68 11.02 -16.58 -1.52
CA GLY A 68 12.23 -16.90 -2.29
C GLY A 68 13.51 -16.29 -1.71
N ILE A 69 13.53 -15.98 -0.41
CA ILE A 69 14.74 -15.53 0.30
C ILE A 69 15.77 -16.65 0.28
N GLY A 70 16.94 -16.38 -0.31
CA GLY A 70 18.02 -17.36 -0.48
C GLY A 70 18.89 -17.52 0.76
N LEU A 71 19.08 -16.46 1.53
CA LEU A 71 19.89 -16.42 2.74
C LEU A 71 19.16 -17.12 3.92
N PRO A 72 19.63 -18.30 4.38
CA PRO A 72 18.90 -19.09 5.39
C PRO A 72 18.73 -18.35 6.72
N ASP A 73 19.74 -17.58 7.13
CA ASP A 73 19.69 -16.82 8.38
C ASP A 73 18.61 -15.73 8.34
N LEU A 74 18.51 -15.00 7.23
CA LEU A 74 17.44 -14.01 7.04
C LEU A 74 16.06 -14.68 7.01
N ALA A 75 15.93 -15.79 6.27
CA ALA A 75 14.68 -16.54 6.20
C ALA A 75 14.21 -17.02 7.59
N SER A 76 15.14 -17.53 8.41
CA SER A 76 14.87 -17.94 9.79
C SER A 76 14.40 -16.77 10.66
N ARG A 77 15.07 -15.61 10.54
CA ARG A 77 14.67 -14.39 11.27
C ARG A 77 13.29 -13.91 10.88
N LEU A 78 13.00 -13.83 9.57
CA LEU A 78 11.68 -13.42 9.09
C LEU A 78 10.59 -14.42 9.54
N ALA A 79 10.88 -15.72 9.53
CA ALA A 79 9.93 -16.76 9.98
C ALA A 79 9.66 -16.69 11.49
N SER A 80 10.57 -16.13 12.28
CA SER A 80 10.38 -15.92 13.73
C SER A 80 9.49 -14.73 14.09
N LEU A 81 9.10 -13.91 13.10
CA LEU A 81 8.26 -12.74 13.32
C LEU A 81 6.78 -13.11 13.45
N GLY A 82 6.02 -12.25 14.14
CA GLY A 82 4.56 -12.32 14.11
C GLY A 82 4.04 -11.99 12.71
N LEU A 83 3.28 -12.91 12.12
CA LEU A 83 2.66 -12.74 10.81
C LEU A 83 1.21 -12.30 10.95
N LEU A 84 0.86 -11.16 10.36
CA LEU A 84 -0.52 -10.70 10.22
C LEU A 84 -0.94 -10.80 8.75
N GLY A 85 -1.82 -11.75 8.44
CA GLY A 85 -2.38 -11.88 7.10
C GLY A 85 -3.46 -10.83 6.84
N LEU A 86 -3.22 -9.93 5.89
CA LEU A 86 -4.23 -8.98 5.44
C LEU A 86 -5.26 -9.67 4.54
N GLN A 87 -6.53 -9.46 4.82
CA GLN A 87 -7.63 -9.93 3.97
C GLN A 87 -8.09 -8.79 3.06
N PRO A 88 -8.34 -9.05 1.77
CA PRO A 88 -8.99 -8.08 0.90
C PRO A 88 -10.33 -7.63 1.48
N LEU A 89 -10.70 -6.37 1.23
CA LEU A 89 -12.00 -5.87 1.64
C LEU A 89 -13.12 -6.51 0.81
N SER A 90 -14.23 -6.83 1.47
CA SER A 90 -15.48 -7.19 0.77
C SER A 90 -16.04 -6.00 -0.02
N ASP A 91 -16.94 -6.24 -0.98
CA ASP A 91 -17.62 -5.16 -1.73
C ASP A 91 -18.32 -4.16 -0.79
N ASN A 92 -18.98 -4.66 0.27
CA ASN A 92 -19.63 -3.81 1.26
C ASN A 92 -18.62 -2.97 2.06
N ALA A 93 -17.48 -3.56 2.44
CA ALA A 93 -16.43 -2.83 3.13
C ALA A 93 -15.79 -1.76 2.22
N ARG A 94 -15.57 -2.07 0.93
CA ARG A 94 -15.11 -1.09 -0.07
C ARG A 94 -16.09 0.06 -0.24
N ARG A 95 -17.40 -0.22 -0.37
CA ARG A 95 -18.46 0.81 -0.43
C ARG A 95 -18.39 1.74 0.77
N ARG A 96 -18.28 1.16 1.98
CA ARG A 96 -18.15 1.94 3.22
C ARG A 96 -16.91 2.82 3.20
N VAL A 97 -15.75 2.30 2.79
CA VAL A 97 -14.51 3.10 2.68
C VAL A 97 -14.70 4.27 1.72
N ILE A 98 -15.29 4.06 0.54
CA ILE A 98 -15.51 5.14 -0.43
C ILE A 98 -16.48 6.19 0.10
N HIS A 99 -17.57 5.76 0.74
CA HIS A 99 -18.51 6.67 1.40
C HIS A 99 -17.80 7.51 2.48
N GLU A 100 -17.14 6.86 3.45
CA GLU A 100 -16.44 7.54 4.56
C GLU A 100 -15.36 8.51 4.06
N ARG A 101 -14.57 8.08 3.07
CA ARG A 101 -13.52 8.89 2.45
C ARG A 101 -14.10 10.06 1.66
N GLY A 102 -15.26 9.91 1.03
CA GLY A 102 -15.95 10.99 0.35
C GLY A 102 -16.48 12.02 1.32
N THR A 103 -17.17 11.56 2.37
CA THR A 103 -17.67 12.42 3.45
C THR A 103 -16.55 13.20 4.14
N ALA A 104 -15.40 12.57 4.39
CA ALA A 104 -14.24 13.24 4.98
C ALA A 104 -13.68 14.38 4.10
N ARG A 105 -13.95 14.37 2.79
CA ARG A 105 -13.61 15.45 1.85
C ARG A 105 -14.75 16.47 1.66
N GLY A 106 -15.86 16.33 2.38
CA GLY A 106 -17.03 17.19 2.24
C GLY A 106 -17.91 16.87 1.03
N MET A 107 -17.67 15.73 0.37
CA MET A 107 -18.54 15.22 -0.69
C MET A 107 -19.66 14.35 -0.09
N ASP A 108 -20.87 14.56 -0.57
CA ASP A 108 -22.00 13.67 -0.31
C ASP A 108 -22.00 12.55 -1.35
N VAL A 109 -21.58 11.35 -0.94
CA VAL A 109 -21.48 10.17 -1.81
C VAL A 109 -22.70 9.28 -1.56
N GLY A 110 -23.82 9.64 -2.17
CA GLY A 110 -25.09 8.92 -2.05
C GLY A 110 -25.04 7.48 -2.58
N ASP A 111 -26.02 6.68 -2.18
CA ASP A 111 -26.16 5.28 -2.58
C ASP A 111 -26.26 5.11 -4.10
N ASP A 112 -26.87 6.06 -4.80
CA ASP A 112 -26.98 6.07 -6.27
C ASP A 112 -25.61 6.19 -6.95
N VAL A 113 -24.73 7.03 -6.40
CA VAL A 113 -23.34 7.17 -6.86
C VAL A 113 -22.56 5.90 -6.55
N LEU A 114 -22.67 5.36 -5.33
CA LEU A 114 -21.99 4.10 -4.96
C LEU A 114 -22.44 2.93 -5.84
N ASP A 115 -23.73 2.80 -6.08
CA ASP A 115 -24.27 1.76 -6.96
C ASP A 115 -23.78 1.91 -8.39
N PHE A 116 -23.69 3.14 -8.90
CA PHE A 116 -23.14 3.39 -10.21
C PHE A 116 -21.65 3.01 -10.29
N LEU A 117 -20.83 3.49 -9.33
CA LEU A 117 -19.40 3.21 -9.28
C LEU A 117 -19.12 1.70 -9.25
N PHE A 118 -19.79 0.95 -8.38
CA PHE A 118 -19.53 -0.49 -8.24
C PHE A 118 -20.11 -1.35 -9.37
N ARG A 119 -21.01 -0.79 -10.20
CA ARG A 119 -21.55 -1.46 -11.41
C ARG A 119 -20.74 -1.16 -12.67
N ARG A 120 -20.08 -0.01 -12.76
CA ARG A 120 -19.49 0.49 -14.03
C ARG A 120 -18.00 0.80 -13.98
N TYR A 121 -17.41 0.92 -12.79
CA TYR A 121 -15.99 1.24 -12.60
C TYR A 121 -15.23 0.03 -12.03
N PRO A 122 -13.91 -0.08 -12.25
CA PRO A 122 -13.10 -1.13 -11.63
C PRO A 122 -13.35 -1.22 -10.12
N ARG A 123 -13.57 -2.45 -9.63
CA ARG A 123 -13.80 -2.69 -8.19
C ARG A 123 -12.52 -2.68 -7.37
N ASP A 124 -11.40 -2.30 -7.96
CA ASP A 124 -10.15 -2.10 -7.23
C ASP A 124 -10.26 -0.88 -6.31
N LEU A 125 -9.83 -1.02 -5.05
CA LEU A 125 -9.95 0.06 -4.08
C LEU A 125 -9.03 1.23 -4.44
N GLY A 126 -7.83 0.96 -4.96
CA GLY A 126 -6.90 2.00 -5.41
C GLY A 126 -7.52 2.86 -6.50
N ALA A 127 -8.02 2.24 -7.56
CA ALA A 127 -8.71 2.92 -8.65
C ALA A 127 -9.93 3.74 -8.17
N LEU A 128 -10.72 3.20 -7.23
CA LEU A 128 -11.86 3.92 -6.65
C LEU A 128 -11.43 5.13 -5.81
N LEU A 129 -10.32 5.03 -5.07
CA LEU A 129 -9.76 6.14 -4.30
C LEU A 129 -9.17 7.22 -5.21
N ASP A 130 -8.47 6.82 -6.27
CA ASP A 130 -7.96 7.75 -7.28
C ASP A 130 -9.08 8.50 -7.98
N LEU A 131 -10.17 7.80 -8.32
CA LEU A 131 -11.37 8.44 -8.87
C LEU A 131 -11.97 9.42 -7.87
N LEU A 132 -12.04 9.05 -6.59
CA LEU A 132 -12.56 9.93 -5.54
C LEU A 132 -11.72 11.23 -5.44
N ASP A 133 -10.40 11.16 -5.59
CA ASP A 133 -9.52 12.34 -5.63
C ASP A 133 -9.70 13.19 -6.89
N ARG A 134 -10.08 12.58 -8.02
CA ARG A 134 -10.46 13.33 -9.24
C ARG A 134 -11.80 14.04 -9.06
N LEU A 135 -12.79 13.35 -8.48
CA LEU A 135 -14.12 13.89 -8.20
C LEU A 135 -14.03 15.06 -7.23
N ASP A 136 -13.22 14.96 -6.18
CA ASP A 136 -12.98 16.04 -5.22
C ASP A 136 -12.50 17.31 -5.93
N ARG A 137 -11.42 17.19 -6.72
CA ARG A 137 -10.89 18.30 -7.54
C ARG A 137 -11.94 18.87 -8.49
N ALA A 138 -12.75 18.03 -9.13
CA ALA A 138 -13.79 18.46 -10.06
C ALA A 138 -14.94 19.21 -9.36
N THR A 139 -15.40 18.72 -8.19
CA THR A 139 -16.44 19.38 -7.39
C THR A 139 -15.99 20.76 -6.91
N LEU A 140 -14.73 20.88 -6.47
CA LEU A 140 -14.12 22.14 -6.06
C LEU A 140 -13.98 23.11 -7.25
N ALA A 141 -13.44 22.64 -8.38
CA ALA A 141 -13.25 23.47 -9.57
C ALA A 141 -14.58 24.00 -10.12
N ARG A 142 -15.62 23.16 -10.15
CA ARG A 142 -16.97 23.54 -10.62
C ARG A 142 -17.79 24.26 -9.54
N LYS A 143 -17.31 24.33 -8.29
CA LYS A 143 -18.03 24.86 -7.11
C LYS A 143 -19.44 24.26 -6.95
N ARG A 144 -19.57 22.95 -7.19
CA ARG A 144 -20.86 22.24 -7.15
C ARG A 144 -20.74 20.93 -6.40
N ARG A 145 -21.86 20.50 -5.80
CA ARG A 145 -21.97 19.20 -5.12
C ARG A 145 -21.73 18.05 -6.09
N LEU A 146 -21.30 16.91 -5.54
CA LEU A 146 -21.20 15.66 -6.27
C LEU A 146 -22.59 15.26 -6.80
N THR A 147 -22.66 14.88 -8.07
CA THR A 147 -23.87 14.38 -8.72
C THR A 147 -23.50 13.22 -9.62
N LEU A 148 -24.45 12.33 -9.89
CA LEU A 148 -24.23 11.21 -10.80
C LEU A 148 -23.75 11.64 -12.20
N GLN A 149 -24.20 12.81 -12.68
CA GLN A 149 -23.76 13.35 -13.96
C GLN A 149 -22.29 13.80 -13.91
N LEU A 150 -21.85 14.46 -12.83
CA LEU A 150 -20.45 14.83 -12.66
C LEU A 150 -19.54 13.59 -12.62
N VAL A 151 -19.99 12.53 -11.96
CA VAL A 151 -19.26 11.25 -11.91
C VAL A 151 -19.07 10.67 -13.30
N ARG A 152 -20.12 10.67 -14.12
CA ARG A 152 -20.05 10.21 -15.52
C ARG A 152 -19.11 11.04 -16.36
N ASP A 153 -19.16 12.37 -16.23
CA ASP A 153 -18.26 13.26 -16.95
C ASP A 153 -16.80 12.97 -16.61
N VAL A 154 -16.47 12.87 -15.32
CA VAL A 154 -15.09 12.64 -14.86
C VAL A 154 -14.55 11.26 -15.26
N ILE A 155 -15.40 10.24 -15.30
CA ILE A 155 -14.99 8.91 -15.77
C ILE A 155 -14.75 8.94 -17.28
N ARG A 156 -15.61 9.58 -18.06
CA ARG A 156 -15.40 9.70 -19.53
C ARG A 156 -14.10 10.45 -19.83
N ASP A 157 -13.87 11.57 -19.16
CA ASP A 157 -12.65 12.38 -19.34
C ASP A 157 -11.37 11.63 -18.88
N ALA A 158 -11.50 10.51 -18.17
CA ALA A 158 -10.39 9.66 -17.73
C ALA A 158 -10.08 8.49 -18.67
N ASP A 159 -11.04 8.11 -19.53
CA ASP A 159 -10.92 7.04 -20.52
C ASP A 159 -10.43 7.56 -21.89
N ASP A 160 -10.37 8.89 -22.07
CA ASP A 160 -9.80 9.61 -23.22
C ASP A 160 -8.31 9.99 -22.98
#